data_AF-A0A267GB16-F1
#
_entry.id   AF-A0A267GB16-F1
#
_cell.length_a   1.000
_cell.length_b   1.000
_cell.length_c   1.000
_cell.angle_alpha   90.00
_cell.angle_beta   90.00
_cell.angle_gamma   90.00
#
_symmetry.space_group_name_H-M   'P 1'
#
loop_
_entity.id
_entity.type
_entity.pdbx_description
1 polymer ?
#
loop_
_entity_poly.entity_id
_entity_poly.type
_entity_poly.pdbx_seq_one_letter_code
_entity_poly.pdbx_strand_id
1 'polypeptide(L)'
;SLAMERVFQQNSHFGRFQLKVTAVAVLISLLAAFHILAPIYVLYDPPQFRCRLPEDSGWHANDSLLAQSSEHNASILQFQPELDANDTNLRQHRCFIRVNDSLQACSDWVFDTEEFDSTLVTELGLVCDNSHWATVISTCSFAGILVGIVLSGLLADWLGRRVTLIVTMWLLTGAQLAGLFAVSVAYTAAVRFFVGLGALSSSTVVYVMILELVGSRARHHVTAAFGYGWSVGTAIVALVAYLTR
;
A
#
# COMPACT_ATOMS: atom_id res chain seq x y z
N SER A 1 -30.93 -0.76 -25.68
CA SER A 1 -31.04 -0.17 -24.32
C SER A 1 -32.51 -0.03 -23.87
N LEU A 2 -33.41 0.63 -24.62
CA LEU A 2 -34.79 0.92 -24.20
C LEU A 2 -35.73 -0.28 -23.96
N ALA A 3 -35.49 -1.43 -24.59
CA ALA A 3 -36.29 -2.65 -24.36
C ALA A 3 -35.94 -3.32 -23.01
N MET A 4 -34.65 -3.36 -22.67
CA MET A 4 -34.15 -3.90 -21.41
C MET A 4 -34.57 -3.03 -20.22
N GLU A 5 -34.57 -1.71 -20.39
CA GLU A 5 -35.01 -0.77 -19.36
C GLU A 5 -36.51 -0.88 -19.08
N ARG A 6 -37.33 -1.18 -20.09
CA ARG A 6 -38.76 -1.50 -19.92
C ARG A 6 -38.99 -2.81 -19.15
N VAL A 7 -38.20 -3.85 -19.42
CA VAL A 7 -38.26 -5.12 -18.67
C VAL A 7 -37.88 -4.92 -17.20
N PHE A 8 -36.87 -4.09 -16.91
CA PHE A 8 -36.50 -3.76 -15.52
C PHE A 8 -37.51 -2.84 -14.82
N GLN A 9 -38.21 -1.96 -15.55
CA GLN A 9 -39.30 -1.17 -14.97
C GLN A 9 -40.56 -1.99 -14.71
N GLN A 10 -40.86 -3.01 -15.52
CA GLN A 10 -41.97 -3.94 -15.31
C GLN A 10 -41.73 -4.89 -14.12
N ASN A 11 -40.48 -5.31 -13.90
CA ASN A 11 -40.10 -6.12 -12.75
C ASN A 11 -39.57 -5.23 -11.62
N SER A 12 -40.45 -4.51 -10.94
CA SER A 12 -40.13 -3.54 -9.87
C SER A 12 -39.57 -4.16 -8.58
N HIS A 13 -39.21 -5.44 -8.59
CA HIS A 13 -38.74 -6.15 -7.39
C HIS A 13 -37.24 -6.38 -7.50
N PHE A 14 -36.50 -5.78 -6.58
CA PHE A 14 -35.09 -6.08 -6.34
C PHE A 14 -34.96 -7.57 -5.99
N GLY A 15 -34.57 -8.37 -6.98
CA GLY A 15 -34.59 -9.82 -6.85
C GLY A 15 -33.47 -10.32 -5.95
N ARG A 16 -33.62 -11.54 -5.39
CA ARG A 16 -32.57 -12.19 -4.58
C ARG A 16 -31.23 -12.30 -5.32
N PHE A 17 -31.25 -12.41 -6.65
CA PHE A 17 -30.04 -12.42 -7.47
C PHE A 17 -29.34 -11.05 -7.49
N GLN A 18 -30.07 -9.96 -7.71
CA GLN A 18 -29.52 -8.60 -7.67
C GLN A 18 -28.93 -8.27 -6.30
N LEU A 19 -29.60 -8.70 -5.22
CA LEU A 19 -29.07 -8.56 -3.85
C LEU A 19 -27.76 -9.31 -3.65
N LYS A 20 -27.66 -10.56 -4.11
CA LYS A 20 -26.40 -11.33 -4.03
C LYS A 20 -25.26 -10.65 -4.79
N VAL A 21 -25.52 -10.17 -6.01
CA VAL A 21 -24.50 -9.47 -6.81
C VAL A 21 -24.11 -8.15 -6.13
N THR A 22 -25.06 -7.44 -5.51
CA THR A 22 -24.78 -6.24 -4.71
C THR A 22 -23.87 -6.53 -3.53
N ALA A 23 -24.16 -7.58 -2.76
CA ALA A 23 -23.32 -7.98 -1.64
C ALA A 23 -21.89 -8.33 -2.09
N VAL A 24 -21.75 -9.04 -3.21
CA VAL A 24 -20.43 -9.34 -3.80
C VAL A 24 -19.70 -8.08 -4.24
N ALA A 25 -20.39 -7.14 -4.90
CA ALA A 25 -19.81 -5.87 -5.33
C ALA A 25 -19.33 -5.02 -4.15
N VAL A 26 -20.12 -4.96 -3.07
CA VAL A 26 -19.76 -4.26 -1.83
C VAL A 26 -18.53 -4.91 -1.17
N LEU A 27 -18.48 -6.24 -1.12
CA LEU A 27 -17.32 -6.96 -0.61
C LEU A 27 -16.06 -6.68 -1.43
N ILE A 28 -16.15 -6.72 -2.77
CA ILE A 28 -15.02 -6.41 -3.66
C ILE A 28 -14.59 -4.95 -3.47
N SER A 29 -15.52 -4.01 -3.34
CA SER A 29 -15.22 -2.59 -3.07
C SER A 29 -14.44 -2.41 -1.76
N LEU A 30 -14.87 -3.09 -0.70
CA LEU A 30 -14.20 -3.11 0.59
C LEU A 30 -12.76 -3.67 0.48
N LEU A 31 -12.60 -4.81 -0.17
CA LEU A 31 -11.28 -5.43 -0.36
C LEU A 31 -10.37 -4.59 -1.26
N ALA A 32 -10.92 -3.95 -2.30
CA ALA A 32 -10.17 -3.05 -3.16
C ALA A 32 -9.64 -1.84 -2.38
N ALA A 33 -10.47 -1.23 -1.53
CA ALA A 33 -10.03 -0.17 -0.63
C ALA A 33 -8.88 -0.63 0.26
N PHE A 34 -8.98 -1.85 0.81
CA PHE A 34 -7.92 -2.44 1.61
C PHE A 34 -6.61 -2.55 0.84
N HIS A 35 -6.62 -3.17 -0.33
CA HIS A 35 -5.41 -3.39 -1.13
C HIS A 35 -4.78 -2.09 -1.65
N ILE A 36 -5.58 -1.07 -1.95
CA ILE A 36 -5.08 0.20 -2.48
C ILE A 36 -4.47 1.07 -1.38
N LEU A 37 -5.03 1.05 -0.17
CA LEU A 37 -4.60 1.93 0.92
C LEU A 37 -3.62 1.30 1.90
N ALA A 38 -3.62 -0.03 2.08
CA ALA A 38 -2.66 -0.71 2.97
C ALA A 38 -1.19 -0.36 2.68
N PRO A 39 -0.75 -0.19 1.41
CA PRO A 39 0.62 0.23 1.10
C PRO A 39 1.03 1.57 1.71
N ILE A 40 0.10 2.49 1.99
CA ILE A 40 0.42 3.80 2.59
C ILE A 40 1.02 3.63 3.98
N TYR A 41 0.47 2.71 4.77
CA TYR A 41 0.96 2.40 6.12
C TYR A 41 2.19 1.49 6.08
N VAL A 42 2.17 0.48 5.21
CA VAL A 42 3.30 -0.46 5.05
C VAL A 42 4.57 0.23 4.54
N LEU A 43 4.43 1.28 3.73
CA LEU A 43 5.55 2.08 3.19
C LEU A 43 5.77 3.38 3.99
N TYR A 44 5.28 3.46 5.23
CA TYR A 44 5.50 4.62 6.06
C TYR A 44 7.01 4.83 6.31
N ASP A 45 7.49 6.04 5.99
CA ASP A 45 8.87 6.50 6.17
C ASP A 45 8.99 7.23 7.52
N PRO A 46 9.69 6.67 8.52
CA PRO A 46 9.80 7.30 9.83
C PRO A 46 10.57 8.64 9.74
N PRO A 47 10.12 9.69 10.45
CA PRO A 47 10.73 11.01 10.35
C PRO A 47 12.14 11.04 10.96
N GLN A 48 12.35 10.26 12.01
CA GLN A 48 13.62 10.13 12.71
C GLN A 48 14.21 8.73 12.53
N PHE A 49 15.49 8.70 12.21
CA PHE A 49 16.30 7.50 12.14
C PHE A 49 17.76 7.91 12.25
N ARG A 50 18.61 7.01 12.68
CA ARG A 50 20.07 7.20 12.65
C ARG A 50 20.75 5.90 12.27
N CYS A 51 22.03 5.97 12.01
CA CYS A 51 22.82 4.78 11.78
C CYS A 51 22.99 3.98 13.08
N ARG A 52 23.02 2.66 12.93
CA ARG A 52 23.38 1.78 14.03
C ARG A 52 24.84 1.99 14.38
N LEU A 53 25.14 2.03 15.68
CA LEU A 53 26.50 2.22 16.19
C LEU A 53 27.42 1.07 15.72
N PRO A 54 28.72 1.30 15.44
CA PRO A 54 29.65 0.23 15.08
C PRO A 54 29.84 -0.80 16.20
N GLU A 55 30.29 -2.01 15.87
CA GLU A 55 30.56 -3.07 16.86
C GLU A 55 31.55 -2.63 17.95
N ASP A 56 32.57 -1.84 17.57
CA ASP A 56 33.60 -1.30 18.47
C ASP A 56 33.05 -0.33 19.53
N SER A 57 31.81 0.15 19.39
CA SER A 57 31.18 1.06 20.35
C SER A 57 30.80 0.39 21.68
N GLY A 58 30.70 -0.94 21.71
CA GLY A 58 30.16 -1.69 22.86
C GLY A 58 28.64 -1.61 23.02
N TRP A 59 27.94 -0.79 22.21
CA TRP A 59 26.49 -0.59 22.27
C TRP A 59 25.74 -1.14 21.05
N HIS A 60 26.44 -1.66 20.03
CA HIS A 60 25.85 -2.15 18.77
C HIS A 60 24.62 -3.06 18.96
N ALA A 61 24.70 -4.03 19.87
CA ALA A 61 23.65 -5.03 20.08
C ALA A 61 22.42 -4.49 20.84
N ASN A 62 22.59 -3.45 21.66
CA ASN A 62 21.52 -2.84 22.45
C ASN A 62 21.31 -1.37 22.03
N ASP A 63 21.49 -1.11 20.74
CA ASP A 63 21.43 0.24 20.19
C ASP A 63 19.97 0.69 20.04
N SER A 64 19.66 1.92 20.44
CA SER A 64 18.30 2.47 20.44
C SER A 64 18.30 3.93 20.03
N LEU A 65 17.23 4.39 19.37
CA LEU A 65 17.19 5.76 18.82
C LEU A 65 17.51 6.81 19.89
N LEU A 66 16.87 6.70 21.06
CA LEU A 66 17.15 7.52 22.24
C LEU A 66 18.26 6.91 23.08
N ALA A 67 19.10 7.77 23.67
CA ALA A 67 20.14 7.32 24.58
C ALA A 67 19.55 6.71 25.87
N GLN A 68 19.99 5.50 26.20
CA GLN A 68 19.56 4.79 27.41
C GLN A 68 20.39 5.16 28.65
N SER A 69 21.62 5.62 28.44
CA SER A 69 22.57 5.99 29.49
C SER A 69 23.47 7.14 29.03
N SER A 70 24.20 7.77 29.95
CA SER A 70 25.20 8.78 29.61
C SER A 70 26.33 8.23 28.74
N GLU A 71 26.69 6.95 28.93
CA GLU A 71 27.71 6.26 28.15
C GLU A 71 27.23 6.00 26.72
N HIS A 72 25.99 5.52 26.57
CA HIS A 72 25.38 5.33 25.26
C HIS A 72 25.25 6.68 24.53
N ASN A 73 24.83 7.74 25.23
CA ASN A 73 24.76 9.09 24.65
C ASN A 73 26.14 9.58 24.15
N ALA A 74 27.20 9.31 24.92
CA ALA A 74 28.56 9.66 24.50
C ALA A 74 28.98 8.89 23.24
N SER A 75 28.62 7.60 23.12
CA SER A 75 28.85 6.82 21.90
C SER A 75 28.06 7.39 20.71
N ILE A 76 26.78 7.73 20.87
CA ILE A 76 25.99 8.35 19.80
C ILE A 76 26.67 9.63 19.31
N LEU A 77 27.03 10.54 20.23
CA LEU A 77 27.68 11.81 19.90
C LEU A 77 29.06 11.63 19.26
N GLN A 78 29.78 10.55 19.58
CA GLN A 78 31.09 10.26 19.01
C GLN A 78 30.99 9.84 17.53
N PHE A 79 30.03 8.98 17.19
CA PHE A 79 29.90 8.41 15.85
C PHE A 79 28.94 9.19 14.95
N GLN A 80 28.05 10.02 15.50
CA GLN A 80 27.15 10.84 14.72
C GLN A 80 27.91 12.05 14.14
N PRO A 81 27.79 12.34 12.84
CA PRO A 81 28.41 13.51 12.25
C PRO A 81 27.84 14.80 12.86
N GLU A 82 28.72 15.78 13.11
CA GLU A 82 28.32 17.11 13.56
C GLU A 82 27.48 17.77 12.46
N LEU A 83 26.28 18.20 12.83
CA LEU A 83 25.39 18.94 11.94
C LEU A 83 25.93 20.37 11.81
N ASP A 84 26.37 20.75 10.61
CA ASP A 84 26.61 22.16 10.31
C ASP A 84 25.28 22.92 10.44
N ALA A 85 25.22 23.92 11.32
CA ALA A 85 24.00 24.67 11.60
C ALA A 85 23.41 25.43 10.38
N ASN A 86 24.20 25.57 9.31
CA ASN A 86 23.80 26.15 8.03
C ASN A 86 23.38 25.10 6.99
N ASP A 87 23.54 23.81 7.25
CA ASP A 87 23.18 22.76 6.31
C ASP A 87 21.70 22.42 6.41
N THR A 88 20.98 22.64 5.32
CA THR A 88 19.55 22.36 5.22
C THR A 88 19.26 20.88 4.99
N ASN A 89 20.27 20.05 4.63
CA ASN A 89 20.11 18.63 4.37
C ASN A 89 20.33 17.75 5.62
N LEU A 90 19.63 18.08 6.71
CA LEU A 90 19.61 17.32 7.96
C LEU A 90 19.27 15.82 7.77
N ARG A 91 18.54 15.46 6.72
CA ARG A 91 18.22 14.04 6.37
C ARG A 91 19.44 13.30 5.82
N GLN A 92 20.30 13.96 5.05
CA GLN A 92 21.47 13.34 4.43
C GLN A 92 22.57 13.08 5.46
N HIS A 93 22.71 13.92 6.48
CA HIS A 93 23.64 13.70 7.60
C HIS A 93 23.34 12.42 8.39
N ARG A 94 22.06 12.01 8.47
CA ARG A 94 21.65 10.78 9.17
C ARG A 94 21.98 9.50 8.41
N CYS A 95 22.58 9.64 7.24
CA CYS A 95 23.01 8.54 6.37
C CYS A 95 24.49 8.20 6.51
N PHE A 96 25.22 8.96 7.33
CA PHE A 96 26.65 8.79 7.53
C PHE A 96 27.00 8.63 9.01
N ILE A 97 28.06 7.87 9.27
CA ILE A 97 28.73 7.77 10.56
C ILE A 97 30.17 8.25 10.43
N ARG A 98 30.71 8.79 11.51
CA ARG A 98 32.11 9.19 11.63
C ARG A 98 32.91 8.06 12.27
N VAL A 99 33.83 7.47 11.52
CA VAL A 99 34.75 6.43 12.00
C VAL A 99 36.16 6.87 11.65
N ASN A 100 37.05 6.99 12.65
CA ASN A 100 38.44 7.44 12.48
C ASN A 100 38.56 8.75 11.65
N ASP A 101 37.75 9.75 11.98
CA ASP A 101 37.69 11.04 11.25
C ASP A 101 37.28 10.98 9.78
N SER A 102 36.83 9.81 9.31
CA SER A 102 36.25 9.64 7.98
C SER A 102 34.73 9.46 8.05
N LEU A 103 34.02 10.07 7.09
CA LEU A 103 32.59 9.84 6.91
C LEU A 103 32.38 8.56 6.10
N GLN A 104 31.58 7.66 6.63
CA GLN A 104 31.22 6.38 6.00
C GLN A 104 29.71 6.27 5.87
N ALA A 105 29.25 5.77 4.73
CA ALA A 105 27.82 5.52 4.50
C ALA A 105 27.34 4.36 5.38
N CYS A 106 26.13 4.49 5.91
CA CYS A 106 25.59 3.52 6.84
C CYS A 106 25.10 2.26 6.13
N SER A 107 25.39 1.11 6.75
CA SER A 107 24.92 -0.20 6.30
C SER A 107 23.76 -0.74 7.13
N ASP A 108 23.49 -0.10 8.27
CA ASP A 108 22.46 -0.52 9.22
C ASP A 108 21.91 0.68 10.00
N TRP A 109 20.65 0.59 10.43
CA TRP A 109 19.86 1.72 10.91
C TRP A 109 19.10 1.39 12.19
N VAL A 110 18.89 2.42 12.99
CA VAL A 110 17.98 2.44 14.13
C VAL A 110 16.91 3.47 13.82
N PHE A 111 15.68 2.98 13.68
CA PHE A 111 14.51 3.78 13.32
C PHE A 111 13.71 4.20 14.55
N ASP A 112 12.96 5.28 14.39
CA ASP A 112 11.90 5.62 15.33
C ASP A 112 10.78 4.60 15.28
N THR A 113 10.29 4.22 16.46
CA THR A 113 9.23 3.23 16.68
C THR A 113 8.01 3.85 17.37
N GLU A 114 7.95 5.19 17.48
CA GLU A 114 6.81 5.88 18.11
C GLU A 114 5.49 5.65 17.36
N GLU A 115 5.53 5.68 16.02
CA GLU A 115 4.32 5.54 15.17
C GLU A 115 4.09 4.12 14.69
N PHE A 116 5.15 3.37 14.35
CA PHE A 116 5.07 1.97 13.91
C PHE A 116 6.32 1.21 14.38
N ASP A 117 6.12 0.02 14.95
CA ASP A 117 7.19 -0.90 15.35
C ASP A 117 8.06 -1.34 14.17
N SER A 118 7.42 -1.68 13.05
CA SER A 118 8.10 -2.12 11.83
C SER A 118 7.29 -1.76 10.59
N THR A 119 7.97 -1.26 9.56
CA THR A 119 7.42 -0.98 8.23
C THR A 119 8.32 -1.59 7.17
N LEU A 120 7.83 -1.70 5.94
CA LEU A 120 8.65 -2.19 4.83
C LEU A 120 9.85 -1.27 4.55
N VAL A 121 9.74 0.02 4.88
CA VAL A 121 10.85 0.97 4.78
C VAL A 121 11.92 0.64 5.82
N THR A 122 11.54 0.33 7.05
CA THR A 122 12.50 0.02 8.13
C THR A 122 13.10 -1.38 7.96
N GLU A 123 12.33 -2.39 7.57
CA GLU A 123 12.82 -3.76 7.38
C GLU A 123 13.80 -3.89 6.22
N LEU A 124 13.57 -3.14 5.14
CA LEU A 124 14.42 -3.18 3.95
C LEU A 124 15.45 -2.05 3.91
N GLY A 125 15.52 -1.20 4.94
CA GLY A 125 16.45 -0.08 5.00
C GLY A 125 16.29 0.90 3.81
N LEU A 126 15.05 1.21 3.43
CA LEU A 126 14.74 2.09 2.28
C LEU A 126 14.87 3.57 2.62
N VAL A 127 16.02 3.96 3.17
CA VAL A 127 16.38 5.35 3.49
C VAL A 127 17.65 5.73 2.74
N CYS A 128 18.02 7.01 2.78
CA CYS A 128 19.25 7.51 2.15
C CYS A 128 19.29 7.20 0.64
N ASP A 129 20.35 6.54 0.14
CA ASP A 129 20.47 6.14 -1.27
C ASP A 129 19.33 5.23 -1.73
N ASN A 130 18.75 4.44 -0.82
CA ASN A 130 17.65 3.53 -1.09
C ASN A 130 16.25 4.17 -0.91
N SER A 131 16.15 5.42 -0.50
CA SER A 131 14.86 6.12 -0.27
C SER A 131 13.95 6.15 -1.51
N HIS A 132 14.53 6.17 -2.70
CA HIS A 132 13.79 6.19 -3.95
C HIS A 132 12.93 4.93 -4.14
N TRP A 133 13.30 3.80 -3.56
CA TRP A 133 12.59 2.53 -3.74
C TRP A 133 11.17 2.54 -3.17
N ALA A 134 10.93 3.22 -2.04
CA ALA A 134 9.57 3.37 -1.50
C ALA A 134 8.66 4.12 -2.48
N THR A 135 9.21 5.14 -3.14
CA THR A 135 8.54 5.90 -4.21
C THR A 135 8.32 5.03 -5.45
N VAL A 136 9.30 4.23 -5.84
CA VAL A 136 9.19 3.28 -6.97
C VAL A 136 8.07 2.27 -6.72
N ILE A 137 8.00 1.65 -5.53
CA ILE A 137 6.95 0.69 -5.19
C ILE A 137 5.56 1.34 -5.28
N SER A 138 5.40 2.55 -4.74
CA SER A 138 4.15 3.30 -4.81
C SER A 138 3.78 3.64 -6.26
N THR A 139 4.75 4.10 -7.05
CA THR A 139 4.58 4.45 -8.46
C THR A 139 4.19 3.24 -9.29
N CYS A 140 4.84 2.09 -9.09
CA CYS A 140 4.49 0.83 -9.72
C CYS A 140 3.04 0.41 -9.38
N SER A 141 2.61 0.59 -8.12
CA SER A 141 1.24 0.30 -7.71
C SER A 141 0.22 1.15 -8.49
N PHE A 142 0.43 2.46 -8.55
CA PHE A 142 -0.46 3.38 -9.30
C PHE A 142 -0.40 3.17 -10.81
N ALA A 143 0.78 2.90 -11.37
CA ALA A 143 0.93 2.56 -12.79
C ALA A 143 0.16 1.28 -13.13
N GLY A 144 0.24 0.27 -12.26
CA GLY A 144 -0.52 -0.97 -12.37
C GLY A 144 -2.03 -0.71 -12.38
N ILE A 145 -2.52 0.12 -11.46
CA ILE A 145 -3.93 0.55 -11.40
C ILE A 145 -4.38 1.19 -12.71
N LEU A 146 -3.61 2.14 -13.25
CA LEU A 146 -3.95 2.84 -14.49
C LEU A 146 -4.03 1.88 -15.68
N VAL A 147 -3.00 1.04 -15.84
CA VAL A 147 -2.96 0.02 -16.91
C VAL A 147 -4.10 -0.97 -16.75
N GLY A 148 -4.37 -1.42 -15.53
CA GLY A 148 -5.43 -2.38 -15.21
C GLY A 148 -6.82 -1.87 -15.58
N ILE A 149 -7.15 -0.63 -15.25
CA ILE A 149 -8.47 -0.06 -15.58
C ILE A 149 -8.68 -0.04 -17.10
N VAL A 150 -7.68 0.41 -17.86
CA VAL A 150 -7.77 0.47 -19.32
C VAL A 150 -7.92 -0.93 -19.92
N LEU A 151 -7.05 -1.86 -19.52
CA LEU A 151 -7.08 -3.23 -20.04
C LEU A 151 -8.37 -3.98 -19.65
N SER A 152 -8.83 -3.83 -18.42
CA SER A 152 -10.06 -4.48 -17.96
C SER A 152 -11.30 -3.90 -18.65
N GLY A 153 -11.33 -2.61 -18.97
CA GLY A 153 -12.39 -2.02 -19.80
C GLY A 153 -12.45 -2.67 -21.18
N LEU A 154 -11.32 -2.73 -21.88
CA LEU A 154 -11.23 -3.36 -23.21
C LEU A 154 -11.60 -4.85 -23.17
N LEU A 155 -11.08 -5.59 -22.19
CA LEU A 155 -11.40 -7.00 -22.00
C LEU A 155 -12.88 -7.21 -21.68
N ALA A 156 -13.50 -6.34 -20.89
CA ALA A 156 -14.92 -6.40 -20.56
C ALA A 156 -15.81 -6.20 -21.79
N ASP A 157 -15.39 -5.37 -22.74
CA ASP A 157 -16.12 -5.14 -23.98
C ASP A 157 -15.95 -6.31 -24.97
N TRP A 158 -14.80 -7.01 -24.96
CA TRP A 158 -14.51 -8.12 -25.87
C TRP A 158 -14.99 -9.48 -25.36
N LEU A 159 -14.67 -9.82 -24.10
CA LEU A 159 -14.93 -11.13 -23.50
C LEU A 159 -16.19 -11.14 -22.62
N GLY A 160 -16.74 -9.95 -22.33
CA GLY A 160 -17.84 -9.76 -21.40
C GLY A 160 -17.37 -9.57 -19.95
N ARG A 161 -18.11 -8.74 -19.20
CA ARG A 161 -17.76 -8.33 -17.82
C ARG A 161 -17.54 -9.49 -16.85
N ARG A 162 -18.34 -10.57 -16.94
CA ARG A 162 -18.21 -11.72 -16.03
C ARG A 162 -16.86 -12.42 -16.16
N VAL A 163 -16.39 -12.63 -17.39
CA VAL A 163 -15.09 -13.27 -17.64
C VAL A 163 -13.97 -12.36 -17.19
N THR A 164 -14.04 -11.07 -17.52
CA THR A 164 -13.06 -10.07 -17.08
C THR A 164 -12.96 -9.97 -15.57
N LEU A 165 -14.08 -10.03 -14.84
CA LEU A 165 -14.07 -10.02 -13.38
C LEU A 165 -13.32 -11.23 -12.81
N ILE A 166 -13.55 -12.42 -13.37
CA ILE A 166 -12.87 -13.65 -12.94
C ILE A 166 -11.37 -13.55 -13.22
N VAL A 167 -10.98 -13.09 -14.41
CA VAL A 167 -9.56 -12.93 -14.79
C VAL A 167 -8.83 -11.94 -13.88
N THR A 168 -9.43 -10.77 -13.63
CA THR A 168 -8.84 -9.74 -12.76
C THR A 168 -8.74 -10.19 -11.30
N MET A 169 -9.70 -10.98 -10.81
CA MET A 169 -9.65 -11.60 -9.48
C MET A 169 -8.57 -12.66 -9.34
N TRP A 170 -8.39 -13.54 -10.35
CA TRP A 170 -7.30 -14.52 -10.35
C TRP A 170 -5.94 -13.83 -10.41
N LEU A 171 -5.81 -12.78 -11.23
CA LEU A 171 -4.60 -11.98 -11.29
C LEU A 171 -4.28 -11.34 -9.93
N LEU A 172 -5.27 -10.69 -9.31
CA LEU A 172 -5.10 -10.06 -7.99
C LEU A 172 -4.66 -11.10 -6.95
N THR A 173 -5.35 -12.24 -6.89
CA THR A 173 -5.06 -13.30 -5.91
C THR A 173 -3.67 -13.90 -6.14
N GLY A 174 -3.32 -14.19 -7.40
CA GLY A 174 -2.01 -14.71 -7.77
C GLY A 174 -0.88 -13.73 -7.46
N ALA A 175 -1.07 -12.44 -7.73
CA ALA A 175 -0.11 -11.40 -7.41
C ALA A 175 0.07 -11.25 -5.89
N GLN A 176 -1.00 -11.30 -5.10
CA GLN A 176 -0.91 -11.27 -3.65
C GLN A 176 -0.18 -12.49 -3.07
N LEU A 177 -0.44 -13.69 -3.60
CA LEU A 177 0.29 -14.89 -3.20
C LEU A 177 1.77 -14.80 -3.57
N ALA A 178 2.09 -14.26 -4.74
CA ALA A 178 3.48 -13.99 -5.13
C ALA A 178 4.17 -13.01 -4.16
N GLY A 179 3.44 -12.01 -3.66
CA GLY A 179 3.94 -11.05 -2.68
C GLY A 179 4.44 -11.66 -1.36
N LEU A 180 3.97 -12.86 -0.99
CA LEU A 180 4.46 -13.59 0.19
C LEU A 180 5.90 -14.09 0.02
N PHE A 181 6.37 -14.24 -1.22
CA PHE A 181 7.71 -14.70 -1.56
C PHE A 181 8.62 -13.53 -1.95
N ALA A 182 8.45 -12.37 -1.30
CA ALA A 182 9.24 -11.19 -1.59
C ALA A 182 10.73 -11.43 -1.31
N VAL A 183 11.52 -11.56 -2.38
CA VAL A 183 12.97 -11.82 -2.31
C VAL A 183 13.82 -10.56 -2.53
N SER A 184 13.24 -9.50 -3.10
CA SER A 184 13.96 -8.25 -3.36
C SER A 184 13.00 -7.05 -3.43
N VAL A 185 13.56 -5.85 -3.29
CA VAL A 185 12.82 -4.59 -3.39
C VAL A 185 12.20 -4.42 -4.79
N ALA A 186 12.98 -4.75 -5.83
CA ALA A 186 12.50 -4.73 -7.22
C ALA A 186 11.39 -5.76 -7.48
N TYR A 187 11.51 -6.97 -6.91
CA TYR A 187 10.46 -7.99 -6.97
C TYR A 187 9.17 -7.47 -6.31
N THR A 188 9.29 -6.84 -5.14
CA THR A 188 8.15 -6.25 -4.43
C THR A 188 7.47 -5.17 -5.28
N ALA A 189 8.24 -4.29 -5.92
CA ALA A 189 7.69 -3.28 -6.84
C ALA A 189 6.94 -3.92 -8.02
N ALA A 190 7.50 -4.97 -8.63
CA ALA A 190 6.86 -5.69 -9.73
C ALA A 190 5.57 -6.39 -9.31
N VAL A 191 5.56 -7.08 -8.16
CA VAL A 191 4.35 -7.70 -7.62
C VAL A 191 3.29 -6.64 -7.36
N ARG A 192 3.66 -5.51 -6.76
CA ARG A 192 2.73 -4.42 -6.46
C ARG A 192 2.11 -3.80 -7.71
N PHE A 193 2.83 -3.77 -8.83
CA PHE A 193 2.25 -3.42 -10.13
C PHE A 193 1.11 -4.37 -10.53
N PHE A 194 1.31 -5.69 -10.42
CA PHE A 194 0.25 -6.67 -10.76
C PHE A 194 -0.93 -6.66 -9.78
N VAL A 195 -0.67 -6.40 -8.50
CA VAL A 195 -1.72 -6.18 -7.49
C VAL A 195 -2.57 -4.96 -7.87
N GLY A 196 -1.93 -3.85 -8.21
CA GLY A 196 -2.61 -2.65 -8.71
C GLY A 196 -3.43 -2.93 -9.97
N LEU A 197 -2.88 -3.73 -10.90
CA LEU A 197 -3.54 -4.15 -12.14
C LEU A 197 -4.83 -4.92 -11.88
N GLY A 198 -4.89 -5.76 -10.83
CA GLY A 198 -6.09 -6.53 -10.48
C GLY A 198 -7.09 -5.81 -9.57
N ALA A 199 -6.59 -5.05 -8.59
CA ALA A 199 -7.39 -4.52 -7.48
C ALA A 199 -8.48 -3.52 -7.92
N LEU A 200 -8.08 -2.38 -8.51
CA LEU A 200 -9.08 -1.37 -8.92
C LEU A 200 -9.87 -1.80 -10.16
N SER A 201 -9.26 -2.61 -11.02
CA SER A 201 -9.89 -3.17 -12.22
C SER A 201 -11.07 -4.06 -11.88
N SER A 202 -10.90 -5.02 -10.97
CA SER A 202 -11.98 -5.92 -10.53
C SER A 202 -13.12 -5.15 -9.87
N SER A 203 -12.80 -4.15 -9.04
CA SER A 203 -13.75 -3.23 -8.41
C SER A 203 -14.57 -2.43 -9.45
N THR A 204 -13.89 -1.92 -10.48
CA THR A 204 -14.54 -1.15 -11.57
C THR A 204 -15.44 -2.06 -12.41
N VAL A 205 -14.97 -3.24 -12.79
CA VAL A 205 -15.75 -4.18 -13.62
C VAL A 205 -17.00 -4.65 -12.88
N VAL A 206 -16.92 -4.99 -11.58
CA VAL A 206 -18.10 -5.40 -10.81
C VAL A 206 -19.08 -4.24 -10.60
N TYR A 207 -18.58 -3.02 -10.43
CA TYR A 207 -19.41 -1.81 -10.32
C TYR A 207 -20.22 -1.55 -11.60
N VAL A 208 -19.60 -1.68 -12.78
CA VAL A 208 -20.32 -1.53 -14.04
C VAL A 208 -21.32 -2.68 -14.23
N MET A 209 -20.90 -3.92 -13.95
CA MET A 209 -21.75 -5.10 -14.07
C MET A 209 -23.04 -4.97 -13.24
N ILE A 210 -22.95 -4.46 -12.01
CA ILE A 210 -24.14 -4.30 -11.19
C ILE A 210 -25.07 -3.18 -11.69
N LEU A 211 -24.53 -2.08 -12.20
CA LEU A 211 -25.32 -0.99 -12.76
C LEU A 211 -26.12 -1.40 -14.00
N GLU A 212 -25.61 -2.36 -14.77
CA GLU A 212 -26.31 -2.95 -15.91
C GLU A 212 -27.44 -3.91 -15.49
N LEU A 213 -27.28 -4.56 -14.33
CA LEU A 213 -28.25 -5.52 -13.80
C LEU A 213 -29.40 -4.86 -13.04
N VAL A 214 -29.30 -3.57 -12.72
CA VAL A 214 -30.33 -2.84 -11.95
C VAL A 214 -30.97 -1.71 -12.78
N GLY A 215 -32.29 -1.59 -12.63
CA GLY A 215 -33.06 -0.51 -13.25
C GLY A 215 -32.70 0.86 -12.65
N SER A 216 -33.02 1.93 -13.38
CA SER A 216 -32.66 3.32 -13.03
C SER A 216 -33.04 3.74 -11.60
N ARG A 217 -34.17 3.25 -11.07
CA ARG A 217 -34.64 3.56 -9.70
C ARG A 217 -33.75 2.99 -8.60
N ALA A 218 -33.11 1.84 -8.80
CA ALA A 218 -32.27 1.18 -7.80
C ALA A 218 -30.78 1.53 -7.93
N ARG A 219 -30.35 2.16 -9.04
CA ARG A 219 -28.95 2.52 -9.31
C ARG A 219 -28.34 3.36 -8.18
N HIS A 220 -29.04 4.38 -7.71
CA HIS A 220 -28.54 5.25 -6.63
C HIS A 220 -28.26 4.46 -5.34
N HIS A 221 -29.17 3.57 -4.93
CA HIS A 221 -28.99 2.76 -3.72
C HIS A 221 -27.80 1.80 -3.85
N VAL A 222 -27.62 1.18 -5.02
CA VAL A 222 -26.49 0.29 -5.30
C VAL A 222 -25.17 1.05 -5.28
N THR A 223 -25.11 2.22 -5.94
CA THR A 223 -23.91 3.07 -5.94
C THR A 223 -23.57 3.53 -4.52
N ALA A 224 -24.58 3.90 -3.72
CA ALA A 224 -24.38 4.26 -2.32
C ALA A 224 -23.83 3.08 -1.51
N ALA A 225 -24.42 1.88 -1.64
CA ALA A 225 -23.92 0.67 -0.97
C ALA A 225 -22.47 0.35 -1.35
N PHE A 226 -22.11 0.48 -2.63
CA PHE A 226 -20.76 0.28 -3.12
C PHE A 226 -19.76 1.29 -2.51
N GLY A 227 -20.16 2.56 -2.40
CA GLY A 227 -19.37 3.61 -1.76
C GLY A 227 -19.22 3.42 -0.24
N TYR A 228 -20.25 2.92 0.44
CA TYR A 228 -20.14 2.53 1.84
C TYR A 228 -19.15 1.37 2.02
N GLY A 229 -19.17 0.38 1.12
CA GLY A 229 -18.18 -0.71 1.11
C GLY A 229 -16.75 -0.19 1.07
N TRP A 230 -16.46 0.74 0.15
CA TRP A 230 -15.15 1.40 0.07
C TRP A 230 -14.80 2.12 1.38
N SER A 231 -15.72 2.95 1.89
CA SER A 231 -15.52 3.74 3.10
C SER A 231 -15.23 2.86 4.31
N VAL A 232 -15.99 1.77 4.49
CA VAL A 232 -15.74 0.78 5.54
C VAL A 232 -14.37 0.12 5.36
N GLY A 233 -14.00 -0.24 4.12
CA GLY A 233 -12.66 -0.76 3.82
C GLY A 233 -11.55 0.20 4.23
N THR A 234 -11.68 1.50 3.93
CA THR A 234 -10.70 2.51 4.35
C THR A 234 -10.58 2.61 5.87
N ALA A 235 -11.70 2.57 6.59
CA ALA A 235 -11.73 2.61 8.05
C ALA A 235 -11.10 1.35 8.66
N ILE A 236 -11.32 0.18 8.06
CA ILE A 236 -10.69 -1.07 8.49
C ILE A 236 -9.17 -0.99 8.32
N VAL A 237 -8.65 -0.47 7.20
CA VAL A 237 -7.19 -0.32 7.02
C VAL A 237 -6.60 0.58 8.10
N ALA A 238 -7.21 1.75 8.34
CA ALA A 238 -6.74 2.67 9.37
C ALA A 238 -6.80 2.04 10.77
N LEU A 239 -7.86 1.28 11.06
CA LEU A 239 -7.98 0.55 12.33
C LEU A 239 -6.91 -0.53 12.47
N VAL A 240 -6.69 -1.34 11.42
CA VAL A 240 -5.65 -2.37 11.44
C VAL A 240 -4.29 -1.73 11.64
N ALA A 241 -3.96 -0.67 10.89
CA ALA A 241 -2.72 0.08 11.06
C ALA A 241 -2.54 0.62 12.48
N TYR A 242 -3.59 1.16 13.09
CA TYR A 242 -3.55 1.61 14.49
C TYR A 242 -3.37 0.48 15.50
N LEU A 243 -3.91 -0.71 15.23
CA LEU A 243 -3.77 -1.89 16.11
C LEU A 243 -2.43 -2.59 15.93
N THR A 244 -1.78 -2.44 14.77
CA THR A 244 -0.46 -3.00 14.44
C THR A 244 0.63 -1.94 14.46
N ARG A 245 0.36 -0.78 15.07
CA ARG A 245 1.37 0.22 15.35
C ARG A 245 2.41 -0.36 16.31
#